data_AF-A0A926PU25-F1
#
_entry.id   AF-A0A926PU25-F1
#
_cell.length_a   1.000
_cell.length_b   1.000
_cell.length_c   1.000
_cell.angle_alpha   90.00
_cell.angle_beta   90.00
_cell.angle_gamma   90.00
#
_symmetry.space_group_name_H-M   'P 1'
#
loop_
_entity.id
_entity.type
_entity.pdbx_description
1 polymer ?
#
loop_
_entity_poly.entity_id
_entity_poly.type
_entity_poly.pdbx_seq_one_letter_code
_entity_poly.pdbx_strand_id
1 'polypeptide(L)'
;MKGNSSVLSSPVQPQQTDGKRKRRYSPKGKAVGWIEEREGNLKRKNPSVSYYYCWMDDGRKRSTYIPVSQIRQIRAMVDNRCSGDEILAAITKQPKPHRTETSKP
;
A
#
# COMPACT_ATOMS: atom_id res chain seq x y z
N MET A 1 -9.95 -39.76 -43.52
CA MET A 1 -9.51 -38.51 -44.19
C MET A 1 -8.44 -37.86 -43.33
N LYS A 2 -7.34 -37.44 -43.97
CA LYS A 2 -6.20 -36.74 -43.37
C LYS A 2 -6.60 -35.31 -42.98
N GLY A 3 -5.98 -34.77 -41.94
CA GLY A 3 -6.07 -33.36 -41.57
C GLY A 3 -5.00 -32.97 -40.54
N ASN A 4 -3.76 -32.77 -41.03
CA ASN A 4 -2.73 -31.98 -40.34
C ASN A 4 -3.25 -30.56 -40.08
N SER A 5 -2.85 -29.91 -38.97
CA SER A 5 -2.29 -28.55 -39.00
C SER A 5 -1.86 -28.05 -37.62
N SER A 6 -0.56 -27.80 -37.53
CA SER A 6 0.04 -26.57 -37.01
C SER A 6 0.02 -26.29 -35.51
N VAL A 7 1.16 -26.63 -34.90
CA VAL A 7 1.83 -25.80 -33.89
C VAL A 7 1.92 -24.34 -34.35
N LEU A 8 1.47 -23.41 -33.52
CA LEU A 8 1.89 -22.02 -33.55
C LEU A 8 1.90 -21.48 -32.12
N SER A 9 3.13 -21.33 -31.61
CA SER A 9 3.47 -20.61 -30.39
C SER A 9 2.85 -19.22 -30.40
N SER A 10 2.31 -18.79 -29.26
CA SER A 10 2.12 -17.37 -28.97
C SER A 10 2.62 -17.07 -27.55
N PRO A 11 3.38 -15.98 -27.38
CA PRO A 11 4.16 -15.73 -26.18
C PRO A 11 3.27 -15.37 -24.99
N VAL A 12 3.62 -15.88 -23.82
CA VAL A 12 3.18 -15.36 -22.52
C VAL A 12 3.69 -13.92 -22.41
N GLN A 13 2.85 -12.96 -22.77
CA GLN A 13 2.99 -11.59 -22.32
C GLN A 13 2.39 -11.51 -20.91
N PRO A 14 3.17 -11.19 -19.87
CA PRO A 14 2.56 -10.71 -18.64
C PRO A 14 1.96 -9.35 -18.96
N GLN A 15 0.65 -9.31 -19.25
CA GLN A 15 -0.11 -8.07 -19.18
C GLN A 15 -0.14 -7.65 -17.71
N GLN A 16 0.90 -6.92 -17.29
CA GLN A 16 0.80 -6.02 -16.16
C GLN A 16 -0.30 -5.04 -16.51
N THR A 17 -1.47 -5.29 -15.94
CA THR A 17 -2.64 -4.44 -16.06
C THR A 17 -2.38 -3.17 -15.26
N ASP A 18 -1.67 -2.22 -15.86
CA ASP A 18 -1.75 -0.80 -15.51
C ASP A 18 -3.12 -0.23 -15.94
N GLY A 19 -4.18 -0.94 -15.54
CA GLY A 19 -5.52 -0.41 -15.53
C GLY A 19 -5.58 0.56 -14.37
N LYS A 20 -5.23 1.83 -14.63
CA LYS A 20 -5.61 2.97 -13.77
C LYS A 20 -7.13 2.95 -13.63
N ARG A 21 -7.63 2.17 -12.66
CA ARG A 21 -9.04 2.12 -12.30
C ARG A 21 -9.46 3.54 -11.99
N LYS A 22 -10.30 4.14 -12.84
CA LYS A 22 -10.93 5.44 -12.58
C LYS A 22 -11.53 5.38 -11.19
N ARG A 23 -10.91 6.08 -10.24
CA ARG A 23 -11.33 6.06 -8.85
C ARG A 23 -12.70 6.73 -8.79
N ARG A 24 -13.72 5.94 -8.43
CA ARG A 24 -15.06 6.46 -8.17
C ARG A 24 -14.92 7.48 -7.06
N TYR A 25 -15.20 8.74 -7.38
CA TYR A 25 -15.29 9.82 -6.41
C TYR A 25 -16.31 9.40 -5.34
N SER A 26 -15.85 9.18 -4.11
CA SER A 26 -16.75 8.99 -2.98
C SER A 26 -17.07 10.36 -2.39
N PRO A 27 -18.34 10.68 -2.11
CA PRO A 27 -18.70 11.90 -1.40
C PRO A 27 -18.03 11.93 -0.01
N LYS A 28 -17.74 13.15 0.46
CA LYS A 28 -16.95 13.47 1.66
C LYS A 28 -17.37 12.62 2.88
N GLY A 29 -16.38 12.10 3.62
CA GLY A 29 -16.59 11.56 4.98
C GLY A 29 -16.49 10.04 5.18
N LYS A 30 -16.18 9.22 4.17
CA LYS A 30 -15.80 7.81 4.35
C LYS A 30 -14.50 7.57 3.59
N ALA A 31 -13.38 7.48 4.29
CA ALA A 31 -12.08 7.75 3.68
C ALA A 31 -11.73 6.87 2.48
N VAL A 32 -11.29 7.54 1.42
CA VAL A 32 -10.81 6.93 0.17
C VAL A 32 -9.30 7.11 0.14
N GLY A 33 -8.63 6.38 1.02
CA GLY A 33 -7.17 6.32 1.02
C GLY A 33 -6.64 5.14 0.20
N TRP A 34 -5.36 5.18 -0.12
CA TRP A 34 -4.63 4.07 -0.72
C TRP A 34 -3.21 4.05 -0.19
N ILE A 35 -2.55 2.89 -0.29
CA ILE A 35 -1.14 2.77 0.06
C ILE A 35 -0.31 2.99 -1.20
N GLU A 36 0.71 3.82 -1.09
CA GLU A 36 1.71 4.08 -2.12
C GLU A 36 3.05 3.52 -1.66
N GLU A 37 3.62 2.67 -2.49
CA GLU A 37 4.95 2.08 -2.28
C GLU A 37 5.97 2.92 -3.05
N ARG A 38 7.07 3.28 -2.39
CA ARG A 38 8.18 4.02 -2.98
C ARG A 38 9.45 3.26 -2.80
N GLU A 39 10.04 2.83 -3.91
CA GLU A 39 11.37 2.25 -3.91
C GLU A 39 12.40 3.36 -3.66
N GLY A 40 13.22 3.16 -2.63
CA GLY A 40 14.36 3.99 -2.27
C GLY A 40 15.67 3.24 -2.51
N ASN A 41 16.74 3.99 -2.74
CA ASN A 41 18.09 3.46 -2.90
C ASN A 41 18.22 2.37 -3.97
N LEU A 42 17.71 2.67 -5.18
CA LEU A 42 17.77 1.82 -6.37
C LEU A 42 19.19 1.37 -6.76
N LYS A 43 20.23 2.01 -6.22
CA LYS A 43 21.65 1.67 -6.45
C LYS A 43 22.13 0.45 -5.64
N ARG A 44 21.34 -0.05 -4.68
CA ARG A 44 21.69 -1.25 -3.90
C ARG A 44 21.16 -2.51 -4.58
N LYS A 45 21.84 -3.65 -4.35
CA LYS A 45 21.38 -4.98 -4.79
C LYS A 45 19.96 -5.30 -4.31
N ASN A 46 19.60 -4.85 -3.11
CA ASN A 46 18.25 -4.91 -2.56
C ASN A 46 17.78 -3.48 -2.25
N PRO A 47 16.91 -2.88 -3.07
CA PRO A 47 16.36 -1.55 -2.80
C PRO A 47 15.44 -1.59 -1.56
N SER A 48 15.39 -0.48 -0.84
CA SER A 48 14.50 -0.34 0.32
C SER A 48 13.13 0.12 -0.15
N VAL A 49 12.05 -0.48 0.33
CA VAL A 49 10.69 -0.01 0.03
C VAL A 49 10.16 0.82 1.21
N SER A 50 9.66 2.01 0.92
CA SER A 50 8.96 2.88 1.87
C SER A 50 7.47 2.91 1.56
N TYR A 51 6.64 2.87 2.59
CA TYR A 51 5.18 2.82 2.44
C TYR A 51 4.55 4.13 2.92
N TYR A 52 3.55 4.62 2.19
CA TYR A 52 2.82 5.83 2.53
C TYR A 52 1.32 5.58 2.42
N TYR A 53 0.55 6.09 3.39
CA TYR A 53 -0.90 6.15 3.28
C TYR A 53 -1.26 7.49 2.66
N CYS A 54 -1.95 7.46 1.52
CA CYS A 54 -2.38 8.61 0.75
C CYS A 54 -3.89 8.77 0.80
N TRP A 55 -4.39 9.99 0.90
CA TRP A 55 -5.82 10.29 0.83
C TRP A 55 -6.05 11.64 0.15
N MET A 56 -7.28 11.89 -0.28
CA MET A 56 -7.70 13.19 -0.80
C MET A 56 -8.33 14.01 0.32
N ASP A 57 -7.82 15.22 0.51
CA ASP A 57 -8.31 16.20 1.47
C ASP A 57 -8.52 17.54 0.74
N ASP A 58 -9.77 17.98 0.66
CA ASP A 58 -10.20 19.17 -0.10
C ASP A 58 -9.59 19.29 -1.51
N GLY A 59 -9.61 18.18 -2.27
CA GLY A 59 -9.07 18.11 -3.63
C GLY A 59 -7.54 18.03 -3.70
N ARG A 60 -6.83 18.06 -2.57
CA ARG A 60 -5.38 17.91 -2.48
C ARG A 60 -5.00 16.51 -2.01
N LYS A 61 -3.98 15.93 -2.64
CA LYS A 61 -3.38 14.67 -2.17
C LYS A 61 -2.60 14.94 -0.90
N ARG A 62 -2.97 14.26 0.19
CA ARG A 62 -2.20 14.16 1.42
C ARG A 62 -1.54 12.79 1.50
N SER A 63 -0.42 12.71 2.22
CA SER A 63 0.28 11.46 2.46
C SER A 63 0.95 11.46 3.81
N THR A 64 0.96 10.33 4.49
CA THR A 64 1.74 10.10 5.71
C THR A 64 2.57 8.83 5.58
N TYR A 65 3.73 8.81 6.22
CA TYR A 65 4.60 7.64 6.24
C TYR A 65 3.99 6.52 7.10
N ILE A 66 4.04 5.29 6.60
CA ILE A 66 3.62 4.10 7.34
C ILE A 66 4.88 3.36 7.80
N PRO A 67 5.08 3.20 9.13
CA PRO A 67 6.12 2.32 9.63
C PRO A 67 5.95 0.90 9.09
N VAL A 68 7.05 0.27 8.66
CA VAL A 68 7.01 -1.08 8.07
C VAL A 68 6.36 -2.10 9.01
N SER A 69 6.53 -1.95 10.33
CA SER A 69 5.89 -2.81 11.34
C SER A 69 4.35 -2.76 11.31
N GLN A 70 3.77 -1.66 10.84
CA GLN A 70 2.32 -1.43 10.82
C GLN A 70 1.69 -1.68 9.45
N ILE A 71 2.49 -1.94 8.39
CA ILE A 71 1.97 -2.03 7.02
C ILE A 71 0.87 -3.08 6.85
N ARG A 72 1.00 -4.24 7.50
CA ARG A 72 0.01 -5.33 7.43
C ARG A 72 -1.31 -4.90 8.06
N GLN A 73 -1.26 -4.21 9.20
CA GLN A 73 -2.44 -3.69 9.87
C GLN A 73 -3.12 -2.61 9.03
N ILE A 74 -2.35 -1.65 8.53
CA ILE A 74 -2.92 -0.56 7.71
C ILE A 74 -3.51 -1.08 6.40
N ARG A 75 -2.87 -2.06 5.74
CA ARG A 75 -3.45 -2.75 4.58
C ARG A 75 -4.81 -3.37 4.91
N ALA A 76 -4.89 -4.13 6.00
CA ALA A 76 -6.15 -4.72 6.43
C ALA A 76 -7.22 -3.65 6.72
N MET A 77 -6.85 -2.52 7.32
CA MET A 77 -7.78 -1.41 7.57
C MET A 77 -8.29 -0.77 6.27
N VAL A 78 -7.40 -0.60 5.27
CA VAL A 78 -7.80 -0.11 3.94
C VAL A 78 -8.73 -1.11 3.25
N ASP A 79 -8.40 -2.40 3.30
CA ASP A 79 -9.21 -3.48 2.71
C ASP A 79 -10.59 -3.58 3.36
N ASN A 80 -10.66 -3.41 4.68
CA ASN A 80 -11.89 -3.35 5.46
C ASN A 80 -12.66 -2.01 5.32
N ARG A 81 -12.16 -1.08 4.51
CA ARG A 81 -12.74 0.26 4.31
C ARG A 81 -12.94 1.04 5.62
N CYS A 82 -12.00 0.91 6.55
CA CYS A 82 -11.95 1.74 7.75
C CYS A 82 -11.87 3.22 7.37
N SER A 83 -12.29 4.08 8.28
CA SER A 83 -12.18 5.52 8.09
C SER A 83 -10.73 6.00 8.09
N GLY A 84 -10.52 7.17 7.52
CA GLY A 84 -9.20 7.75 7.33
C GLY A 84 -8.64 8.19 8.67
N ASP A 85 -9.49 8.73 9.53
CA ASP A 85 -9.15 9.13 10.89
C ASP A 85 -8.72 7.93 11.72
N GLU A 86 -9.38 6.77 11.59
CA GLU A 86 -8.97 5.53 12.25
C GLU A 86 -7.61 5.05 11.74
N ILE A 87 -7.40 5.07 10.41
CA ILE A 87 -6.12 4.69 9.80
C ILE A 87 -5.00 5.63 10.27
N LEU A 88 -5.25 6.94 10.29
CA LEU A 88 -4.29 7.95 10.75
C LEU A 88 -3.98 7.80 12.25
N ALA A 89 -5.00 7.50 13.08
CA ALA A 89 -4.82 7.19 14.48
C ALA A 89 -3.95 5.93 14.69
N ALA A 90 -4.13 4.89 13.87
CA ALA A 90 -3.32 3.68 13.92
C ALA A 90 -1.84 3.97 13.56
N ILE A 91 -1.59 4.83 12.56
CA ILE A 91 -0.24 5.22 12.14
C ILE A 91 0.46 6.07 13.21
N THR A 92 -0.27 6.98 13.86
CA THR A 92 0.27 7.92 14.86
C THR A 92 0.45 7.31 16.24
N LYS A 93 -0.27 6.24 16.57
CA LYS A 93 -0.04 5.42 17.78
C LYS A 93 1.27 4.65 17.66
N GLN A 94 2.38 5.36 17.82
CA GLN A 94 3.65 4.74 18.17
C GLN A 94 3.47 4.17 19.58
N PRO A 95 3.71 2.88 19.83
CA PRO A 95 4.00 2.45 21.19
C PRO A 95 5.25 3.24 21.60
N LYS A 96 5.12 4.12 22.60
CA LYS A 96 6.29 4.69 23.29
C LYS A 96 7.18 3.49 23.64
N PRO A 97 8.49 3.52 23.37
CA PRO A 97 9.36 2.46 23.85
C PRO A 97 9.12 2.36 25.35
N HIS A 98 8.62 1.21 25.80
CA HIS A 98 8.52 0.89 27.22
C HIS A 98 9.97 0.92 27.71
N ARG A 99 10.38 2.06 28.30
CA ARG A 99 11.64 2.18 29.01
C ARG A 99 11.52 1.18 30.15
N THR A 100 12.09 0.00 30.00
CA THR A 100 12.31 -0.92 31.11
C THR A 100 13.30 -0.22 32.01
N GLU A 101 12.79 0.44 33.05
CA GLU A 101 13.59 0.77 34.23
C GLU A 101 14.07 -0.57 34.80
N THR A 102 15.27 -0.95 34.41
CA THR A 102 16.10 -1.92 35.12
C THR A 102 16.34 -1.36 36.52
N SER A 103 15.45 -1.69 37.46
CA SER A 103 15.82 -1.76 38.87
C SER A 103 16.88 -2.86 38.98
N LYS A 104 18.13 -2.44 39.17
CA LYS A 104 19.23 -3.31 39.57
C LYS A 104 19.16 -3.52 41.10
N PRO A 105 19.73 -4.63 41.59
CA PRO A 105 19.42 -5.24 42.89
C PRO A 105 19.83 -4.42 44.11
#